data_AF-A0A3S3AHV0-F1
#
_entry.id   AF-A0A3S3AHV0-F1
#
_cell.length_a   1.000
_cell.length_b   1.000
_cell.length_c   1.000
_cell.angle_alpha   90.00
_cell.angle_beta   90.00
_cell.angle_gamma   90.00
#
_symmetry.space_group_name_H-M   'P 1'
#
loop_
_entity.id
_entity.type
_entity.pdbx_description
1 polymer ?
#
loop_
_entity_poly.entity_id
_entity_poly.type
_entity_poly.pdbx_seq_one_letter_code
_entity_poly.pdbx_strand_id
1 'polypeptide(L)'
;MDGSLQFQKALLQLDHGRVERAETTLRVLLESERPGVIRVLALVVYGELLQHLGRGDEATAYLEAAVRETADLDVDDLLDVEAERARDLLE
;
A
#
# COMPACT_ATOMS: atom_id res chain seq x y z
N MET A 1 -15.22 -7.83 -5.25
CA MET A 1 -14.01 -8.28 -5.97
C MET A 1 -13.02 -8.72 -4.93
N ASP A 2 -12.25 -9.77 -5.16
CA ASP A 2 -11.20 -10.20 -4.25
C ASP A 2 -10.12 -9.10 -4.17
N GLY A 3 -9.82 -8.61 -2.97
CA GLY A 3 -8.81 -7.58 -2.74
C GLY A 3 -7.44 -8.01 -3.26
N SER A 4 -7.11 -9.30 -3.14
CA SER A 4 -5.86 -9.88 -3.64
C SER A 4 -5.73 -9.73 -5.15
N LEU A 5 -6.84 -9.91 -5.88
CA LEU A 5 -6.86 -9.75 -7.34
C LEU A 5 -6.71 -8.29 -7.77
N GLN A 6 -7.33 -7.34 -7.04
CA GLN A 6 -7.14 -5.91 -7.32
C GLN A 6 -5.70 -5.48 -7.03
N PHE A 7 -5.12 -5.98 -5.94
CA PHE A 7 -3.74 -5.70 -5.60
C PHE A 7 -2.77 -6.22 -6.67
N GLN A 8 -2.90 -7.49 -7.08
CA GLN A 8 -2.10 -8.06 -8.17
C GLN A 8 -2.25 -7.28 -9.48
N LYS A 9 -3.47 -6.84 -9.80
CA LYS A 9 -3.73 -6.01 -10.98
C LYS A 9 -2.99 -4.67 -10.90
N ALA A 10 -2.96 -4.03 -9.74
CA ALA A 10 -2.21 -2.78 -9.54
C ALA A 10 -0.71 -2.99 -9.74
N LEU A 11 -0.13 -4.05 -9.18
CA LEU A 11 1.28 -4.39 -9.37
C LEU A 11 1.63 -4.60 -10.85
N LEU A 12 0.82 -5.37 -11.58
CA LEU A 12 1.02 -5.55 -13.03
C LEU A 12 0.91 -4.23 -13.82
N GLN A 13 0.06 -3.30 -13.38
CA GLN A 13 -0.02 -1.98 -14.00
C GLN A 13 1.25 -1.16 -13.75
N LEU A 14 1.83 -1.22 -12.55
CA LEU A 14 3.10 -0.59 -12.22
C LEU A 14 4.26 -1.19 -13.04
N ASP A 15 4.36 -2.53 -13.12
CA ASP A 15 5.37 -3.22 -13.93
C ASP A 15 5.32 -2.82 -15.41
N HIS A 16 4.13 -2.49 -15.91
CA HIS A 16 3.93 -2.01 -17.28
C HIS A 16 4.03 -0.48 -17.42
N GLY A 17 4.44 0.25 -16.39
CA GLY A 17 4.55 1.71 -16.39
C GLY A 17 3.21 2.44 -16.48
N ARG A 18 2.08 1.77 -16.26
CA ARG A 18 0.73 2.35 -16.31
C ARG A 18 0.36 3.00 -14.98
N VAL A 19 1.15 3.99 -14.58
CA VAL A 19 1.12 4.60 -13.25
C VAL A 19 -0.27 5.12 -12.86
N GLU A 20 -0.92 5.92 -13.69
CA GLU A 20 -2.27 6.47 -13.40
C GLU A 20 -3.34 5.39 -13.15
N ARG A 21 -3.22 4.26 -13.88
CA ARG A 21 -4.16 3.13 -13.72
C ARG A 21 -3.89 2.37 -12.43
N ALA A 22 -2.61 2.20 -12.09
CA ALA A 22 -2.21 1.58 -10.84
C ALA A 22 -2.70 2.43 -9.65
N GLU A 23 -2.46 3.74 -9.69
CA GLU A 23 -2.92 4.67 -8.66
C GLU A 23 -4.44 4.57 -8.44
N THR A 24 -5.22 4.61 -9.53
CA THR A 24 -6.68 4.45 -9.46
C THR A 24 -7.08 3.10 -8.86
N THR A 25 -6.42 2.02 -9.27
CA THR A 25 -6.74 0.66 -8.79
C THR A 25 -6.43 0.52 -7.30
N LEU A 26 -5.28 1.02 -6.85
CA LEU A 26 -4.88 1.03 -5.43
C LEU A 26 -5.84 1.85 -4.59
N ARG A 27 -6.24 3.04 -5.06
CA ARG A 27 -7.18 3.90 -4.34
C ARG A 27 -8.53 3.21 -4.13
N VAL A 28 -9.10 2.61 -5.19
CA VAL A 28 -10.37 1.87 -5.10
C VAL A 28 -10.26 0.65 -4.17
N LEU A 29 -9.11 -0.05 -4.21
CA LEU A 29 -8.84 -1.13 -3.27
C LEU A 29 -8.84 -0.61 -1.82
N LEU A 30 -8.11 0.47 -1.53
CA LEU A 30 -8.04 1.07 -0.20
C LEU A 30 -9.38 1.67 0.29
N GLU A 31 -10.28 2.07 -0.59
CA GLU A 31 -11.61 2.54 -0.20
C GLU A 31 -12.55 1.39 0.18
N SER A 32 -12.30 0.17 -0.32
CA SER A 32 -13.22 -0.97 -0.19
C SER A 32 -12.71 -2.10 0.70
N GLU A 33 -11.39 -2.21 0.89
CA GLU A 33 -10.75 -3.28 1.66
C GLU A 33 -10.75 -2.96 3.15
N ARG A 34 -11.10 -3.96 3.97
CA ARG A 34 -11.04 -3.85 5.44
C ARG A 34 -9.59 -3.99 5.92
N PRO A 35 -9.27 -3.56 7.15
CA PRO A 35 -7.98 -3.86 7.79
C PRO A 35 -7.60 -5.33 7.65
N GLY A 36 -6.37 -5.57 7.21
CA GLY A 36 -5.90 -6.89 6.82
C GLY A 36 -4.62 -6.84 6.00
N VAL A 37 -4.00 -8.00 5.80
CA VAL A 37 -2.72 -8.16 5.08
C VAL A 37 -2.75 -7.47 3.71
N ILE A 38 -3.79 -7.68 2.91
CA ILE A 38 -3.90 -7.08 1.57
C ILE A 38 -3.97 -5.56 1.64
N ARG A 39 -4.67 -5.00 2.63
CA ARG A 39 -4.77 -3.56 2.81
C ARG A 39 -3.44 -2.95 3.21
N VAL A 40 -2.70 -3.58 4.12
CA VAL A 40 -1.34 -3.15 4.50
C VAL A 40 -0.43 -3.11 3.27
N LEU A 41 -0.39 -4.19 2.49
CA LEU A 41 0.42 -4.25 1.26
C LEU A 41 0.03 -3.13 0.27
N ALA A 42 -1.27 -2.89 0.10
CA ALA A 42 -1.76 -1.81 -0.76
C ALA A 42 -1.40 -0.41 -0.22
N LEU A 43 -1.43 -0.20 1.10
CA LEU A 43 -1.05 1.06 1.72
C LEU A 43 0.42 1.38 1.49
N VAL A 44 1.31 0.39 1.67
CA VAL A 44 2.76 0.57 1.44
C VAL A 44 3.05 0.88 -0.02
N VAL A 45 2.52 0.08 -0.96
CA VAL A 45 2.73 0.30 -2.39
C VAL A 45 2.14 1.63 -2.87
N TYR A 46 0.99 2.04 -2.36
CA TYR A 46 0.39 3.33 -2.70
C TYR A 46 1.19 4.51 -2.14
N GLY A 47 1.66 4.40 -0.90
CA GLY A 47 2.53 5.40 -0.27
C GLY A 47 3.83 5.60 -1.06
N GLU A 48 4.52 4.50 -1.41
CA GLU A 48 5.73 4.54 -2.24
C GLU A 48 5.46 5.17 -3.61
N LEU A 49 4.35 4.79 -4.27
CA LEU A 49 3.97 5.37 -5.54
C LEU A 49 3.78 6.90 -5.43
N LEU A 50 3.11 7.37 -4.38
CA LEU A 50 2.91 8.79 -4.15
C LEU A 50 4.23 9.53 -3.94
N GLN A 51 5.20 8.93 -3.25
CA GLN A 51 6.54 9.51 -3.13
C GLN A 51 7.24 9.65 -4.48
N HIS A 52 7.20 8.61 -5.31
CA HIS A 52 7.77 8.66 -6.66
C HIS A 52 7.12 9.73 -7.55
N LEU A 53 5.85 10.07 -7.28
CA LEU A 53 5.12 11.15 -7.95
C LEU A 53 5.37 12.54 -7.32
N GLY A 54 6.21 12.65 -6.29
CA GLY A 54 6.49 13.90 -5.58
C GLY A 54 5.38 14.33 -4.61
N ARG A 55 4.46 13.43 -4.26
CA ARG A 55 3.31 13.65 -3.37
C ARG A 55 3.57 13.07 -1.96
N GLY A 56 4.73 13.40 -1.39
CA GLY A 56 5.18 12.87 -0.09
C GLY A 56 4.23 13.20 1.07
N ASP A 57 3.64 14.39 1.07
CA ASP A 57 2.66 14.79 2.09
C ASP A 57 1.43 13.86 2.10
N GLU A 58 0.96 13.44 0.93
CA GLU A 58 -0.13 12.47 0.82
C GLU A 58 0.34 11.06 1.19
N ALA A 59 1.55 10.68 0.78
CA ALA A 59 2.14 9.37 1.08
C ALA A 59 2.19 9.09 2.58
N THR A 60 2.56 10.10 3.38
CA THR A 60 2.74 10.02 4.84
C THR A 60 1.53 9.38 5.52
N ALA A 61 0.31 9.86 5.22
CA ALA A 61 -0.91 9.35 5.84
C ALA A 61 -1.16 7.86 5.56
N TYR A 62 -0.78 7.37 4.37
CA TYR A 62 -0.95 5.97 3.99
C TYR A 62 0.12 5.07 4.62
N LEU A 63 1.37 5.54 4.68
CA LEU A 63 2.48 4.80 5.30
C LEU A 63 2.30 4.68 6.82
N GLU A 64 1.86 5.75 7.49
CA GLU A 64 1.50 5.70 8.92
C GLU A 64 0.35 4.71 9.19
N ALA A 65 -0.65 4.66 8.28
CA ALA A 65 -1.73 3.71 8.38
C ALA A 65 -1.23 2.25 8.22
N ALA A 66 -0.28 2.00 7.30
CA ALA A 66 0.31 0.67 7.12
C ALA A 66 1.05 0.20 8.39
N VAL A 67 1.84 1.07 9.01
CA VAL A 67 2.56 0.76 10.26
C VAL A 67 1.58 0.44 11.38
N ARG A 68 0.52 1.24 11.53
CA ARG A 68 -0.51 1.03 12.57
C ARG A 68 -1.27 -0.28 12.35
N GLU A 69 -1.78 -0.51 11.14
CA GLU A 69 -2.54 -1.71 10.82
C GLU A 69 -1.69 -2.98 10.98
N THR A 70 -0.40 -2.92 10.66
CA THR A 70 0.51 -4.05 10.89
C THR A 70 0.63 -4.40 12.38
N ALA A 71 0.79 -3.39 13.24
CA ALA A 71 0.88 -3.60 14.68
C ALA A 71 -0.42 -4.18 15.27
N ASP A 72 -1.58 -3.89 14.66
CA ASP A 72 -2.88 -4.37 15.10
C ASP A 72 -3.21 -5.81 14.64
N LEU A 73 -2.56 -6.32 13.58
CA LEU A 73 -3.00 -7.54 12.90
C LEU A 73 -2.57 -8.86 13.54
N ASP A 74 -1.70 -8.86 14.56
CA ASP A 74 -1.19 -10.07 15.24
C ASP A 74 -0.86 -11.22 14.27
N VAL A 75 -0.14 -10.89 13.20
CA VAL A 75 0.30 -11.83 12.17
C VAL A 75 1.81 -12.06 12.32
N ASP A 76 2.19 -13.25 12.81
CA ASP A 76 3.59 -13.69 13.01
C ASP A 76 4.49 -13.29 11.83
N ASP A 77 5.42 -12.34 12.05
CA ASP A 77 6.48 -11.79 11.19
C ASP A 77 6.11 -11.46 9.72
N LEU A 78 4.88 -11.70 9.29
CA LEU A 78 4.43 -11.73 7.90
C LEU A 78 4.51 -10.34 7.25
N LEU A 79 4.32 -9.31 8.06
CA LEU A 79 4.26 -7.93 7.64
C LEU A 79 5.46 -7.11 8.12
N ASP A 80 6.46 -7.74 8.75
CA ASP A 80 7.62 -7.03 9.30
C ASP A 80 8.38 -6.25 8.23
N VAL A 81 8.59 -6.90 7.07
CA VAL A 81 9.25 -6.27 5.91
C VAL A 81 8.47 -5.06 5.42
N GLU A 82 7.14 -5.13 5.40
CA GLU A 82 6.29 -4.04 4.92
C GLU A 82 6.20 -2.91 5.94
N ALA A 83 6.23 -3.23 7.23
CA ALA A 83 6.30 -2.24 8.29
C ALA A 83 7.66 -1.55 8.35
N GLU A 84 8.76 -2.26 8.13
CA GLU A 84 10.11 -1.68 7.99
C GLU A 84 10.15 -0.75 6.78
N ARG A 85 9.75 -1.24 5.61
CA ARG A 85 9.68 -0.43 4.38
C ARG A 85 8.81 0.82 4.55
N ALA A 86 7.66 0.71 5.22
CA ALA A 86 6.81 1.87 5.46
C ALA A 86 7.48 2.91 6.36
N ARG A 87 8.26 2.48 7.35
CA ARG A 87 9.05 3.38 8.22
C ARG A 87 10.21 4.03 7.47
N ASP A 88 10.93 3.26 6.66
CA ASP A 88 12.04 3.78 5.84
C ASP A 88 11.57 4.87 4.87
N LEU A 89 10.37 4.70 4.30
CA LEU A 89 9.78 5.72 3.43
C LEU A 89 9.34 6.98 4.20
N LEU A 90 9.14 6.93 5.52
CA LEU A 90 8.74 8.09 6.31
C LEU A 90 9.92 8.97 6.75
N GLU A 91 11.17 8.52 6.56
CA GLU A 91 12.41 9.26 6.89
C GLU A 91 12.82 10.28 5.81
#